data_AF-A0A094AC98-F1
#
_entry.id   AF-A0A094AC98-F1
#
_cell.length_a   1.000
_cell.length_b   1.000
_cell.length_c   1.000
_cell.angle_alpha   90.00
_cell.angle_beta   90.00
_cell.angle_gamma   90.00
#
_symmetry.space_group_name_H-M   'P 1'
#
loop_
_entity.id
_entity.type
_entity.pdbx_description
1 polymer ?
#
loop_
_entity_poly.entity_id
_entity_poly.type
_entity_poly.pdbx_seq_one_letter_code
_entity_poly.pdbx_strand_id
1 'polypeptide(L)'
;MDFNGASPFPEGVISFLDTDLYKLTMQCAALKYFPDVPVTYAFKNRTPDKKLSRAAFDWLQIQINKLGNIFLSDEEYNFLKSTCTYLNEPYLRYLKDFRLNPREQIKGTSMGGDDIIRDSLTGLD
;
A
#
# COMPACT_ATOMS: atom_id res chain seq x y z
N MET A 1 -19.74 9.63 7.15
CA MET A 1 -18.42 9.91 6.56
C MET A 1 -18.55 11.24 5.88
N ASP A 2 -17.94 12.27 6.45
CA ASP A 2 -18.00 13.61 5.89
C ASP A 2 -16.99 13.69 4.74
N PHE A 3 -17.49 13.46 3.53
CA PHE A 3 -16.80 13.86 2.31
C PHE A 3 -16.69 15.39 2.35
N ASN A 4 -15.51 15.90 2.69
CA ASN A 4 -15.25 17.32 2.62
C ASN A 4 -15.29 17.72 1.13
N GLY A 5 -16.44 18.28 0.70
CA GLY A 5 -16.81 18.53 -0.71
C GLY A 5 -16.05 19.65 -1.42
N ALA A 6 -14.78 19.88 -1.08
CA ALA A 6 -13.96 20.94 -1.67
C ALA A 6 -13.20 20.50 -2.94
N SER A 7 -13.04 19.20 -3.18
CA SER A 7 -12.38 18.66 -4.37
C SER A 7 -13.23 17.54 -4.99
N PRO A 8 -13.50 17.57 -6.30
CA PRO A 8 -14.18 16.47 -6.99
C PRO A 8 -13.30 15.22 -7.14
N PHE A 9 -12.01 15.32 -6.78
CA PHE A 9 -11.05 14.21 -6.86
C PHE A 9 -10.74 13.66 -5.47
N PRO A 10 -10.74 12.32 -5.31
CA PRO A 10 -10.29 11.68 -4.09
C PRO A 10 -8.84 12.03 -3.77
N GLU A 11 -8.54 12.26 -2.50
CA GLU A 11 -7.17 12.49 -2.04
C GLU A 11 -6.48 11.16 -1.74
N GLY A 12 -5.35 10.91 -2.42
CA GLY A 12 -4.56 9.69 -2.22
C GLY A 12 -5.18 8.45 -2.88
N VAL A 13 -4.78 7.29 -2.38
CA VAL A 13 -5.25 5.98 -2.88
C VAL A 13 -6.63 5.67 -2.29
N ILE A 14 -7.58 5.23 -3.11
CA ILE A 14 -8.96 4.94 -2.68
C ILE A 14 -9.47 3.55 -3.00
N SER A 15 -8.73 2.78 -3.80
CA SER A 15 -9.11 1.43 -4.22
C SER A 15 -7.97 0.47 -3.90
N PHE A 16 -8.33 -0.77 -3.58
CA PHE A 16 -7.34 -1.83 -3.38
C PHE A 16 -6.61 -2.16 -4.70
N LEU A 17 -7.30 -1.98 -5.83
CA LEU A 17 -6.78 -2.23 -7.17
C LEU A 17 -6.08 -1.01 -7.80
N ASP A 18 -5.96 0.11 -7.08
CA ASP A 18 -5.13 1.25 -7.49
C ASP A 18 -3.64 0.95 -7.22
N THR A 19 -3.15 -0.07 -7.92
CA THR A 19 -1.79 -0.61 -7.83
C THR A 19 -1.42 -1.32 -9.12
N ASP A 20 -0.14 -1.50 -9.37
CA ASP A 20 0.30 -2.29 -10.52
C ASP A 20 -0.05 -3.77 -10.33
N LEU A 21 -0.57 -4.41 -11.37
CA LEU A 21 -0.94 -5.84 -11.37
C LEU A 21 0.18 -6.75 -10.86
N TYR A 22 1.44 -6.44 -11.16
CA TYR A 22 2.56 -7.26 -10.73
C TYR A 22 2.68 -7.36 -9.20
N LYS A 23 2.18 -6.38 -8.43
CA LYS A 23 2.18 -6.45 -6.96
C LYS A 23 1.32 -7.61 -6.48
N LEU A 24 0.16 -7.82 -7.10
CA LEU A 24 -0.75 -8.91 -6.75
C LEU A 24 -0.18 -10.26 -7.17
N THR A 25 0.41 -10.36 -8.37
CA THR A 25 1.00 -11.63 -8.82
C THR A 25 2.25 -11.99 -8.01
N MET A 26 3.08 -11.01 -7.64
CA MET A 26 4.23 -11.21 -6.77
C MET A 26 3.83 -11.57 -5.34
N GLN A 27 2.79 -10.92 -4.77
CA GLN A 27 2.28 -11.28 -3.44
C GLN A 27 1.73 -12.71 -3.42
N CYS A 28 1.00 -13.12 -4.46
CA CYS A 28 0.53 -14.51 -4.60
C CYS A 28 1.70 -15.52 -4.62
N ALA A 29 2.77 -15.22 -5.35
CA ALA A 29 3.97 -16.06 -5.37
C ALA A 29 4.71 -16.06 -4.02
N ALA A 30 4.86 -14.90 -3.39
CA ALA A 30 5.52 -14.75 -2.09
C ALA A 30 4.77 -15.52 -0.99
N LEU A 31 3.45 -15.38 -0.88
CA LEU A 31 2.62 -16.14 0.06
C LEU A 31 2.73 -17.64 -0.15
N LYS A 32 2.85 -18.09 -1.40
CA LYS A 32 2.92 -19.52 -1.73
C LYS A 32 4.26 -20.15 -1.37
N TYR A 33 5.36 -19.45 -1.63
CA TYR A 33 6.71 -20.04 -1.55
C TYR A 33 7.55 -19.52 -0.38
N PHE A 34 7.21 -18.35 0.18
CA PHE A 34 7.97 -17.64 1.20
C PHE A 34 7.07 -16.96 2.25
N PRO A 35 6.07 -17.65 2.84
CA PRO A 35 5.08 -17.03 3.71
C PRO A 35 5.70 -16.36 4.96
N ASP A 36 6.76 -16.96 5.51
CA ASP A 36 7.35 -16.55 6.79
C ASP A 36 8.65 -15.73 6.62
N VAL A 37 8.96 -15.25 5.41
CA VAL A 37 10.20 -14.51 5.14
C VAL A 37 9.98 -13.01 5.38
N PRO A 38 10.61 -12.40 6.39
CA PRO A 38 10.51 -10.97 6.62
C PRO A 38 11.30 -10.19 5.55
N VAL A 39 10.79 -9.01 5.18
CA VAL A 39 11.42 -8.15 4.17
C VAL A 39 11.46 -6.69 4.61
N THR A 40 12.35 -5.92 4.01
CA THR A 40 12.45 -4.48 4.25
C THR A 40 12.70 -3.77 2.92
N TYR A 41 11.96 -2.69 2.71
CA TYR A 41 12.08 -1.81 1.54
C TYR A 41 12.53 -0.42 1.99
N ALA A 42 13.30 0.25 1.15
CA ALA A 42 13.76 1.61 1.40
C ALA A 42 13.40 2.51 0.23
N PHE A 43 12.73 3.62 0.52
CA PHE A 43 12.55 4.69 -0.45
C PHE A 43 13.89 5.39 -0.68
N LYS A 44 14.23 5.62 -1.96
CA LYS A 44 15.42 6.38 -2.35
C LYS A 44 15.04 7.38 -3.42
N ASN A 45 15.08 8.65 -3.08
CA ASN A 45 14.96 9.74 -4.05
C ASN A 45 16.23 9.80 -4.92
N ARG A 46 16.07 9.67 -6.25
CA ARG A 46 17.18 9.71 -7.22
C ARG A 46 17.46 11.13 -7.74
N THR A 47 16.66 12.12 -7.34
CA THR A 47 16.80 13.55 -7.64
C THR A 47 16.93 14.33 -6.33
N PRO A 48 18.13 14.37 -5.72
CA PRO A 48 18.33 14.85 -4.35
C PRO A 48 18.07 16.36 -4.17
N ASP A 49 18.06 17.13 -5.26
CA ASP A 49 17.67 18.53 -5.28
C ASP A 49 16.16 18.75 -5.09
N LYS A 50 15.34 17.73 -5.36
CA LYS A 50 13.88 17.74 -5.18
C LYS A 50 13.51 17.19 -3.80
N LYS A 51 13.50 18.06 -2.80
CA LYS A 51 13.18 17.71 -1.41
C LYS A 51 11.69 17.90 -1.13
N LEU A 52 11.12 17.09 -0.23
CA LEU A 52 9.76 17.34 0.23
C LEU A 52 9.78 18.51 1.22
N SER A 53 8.79 19.40 1.10
CA SER A 53 8.55 20.36 2.17
C SER A 53 8.01 19.63 3.40
N ARG A 54 8.17 20.22 4.58
CA ARG A 54 7.60 19.66 5.80
C ARG A 54 6.09 19.43 5.68
N ALA A 55 5.37 20.38 5.10
CA ALA A 55 3.94 20.26 4.85
C ALA A 55 3.59 19.08 3.92
N ALA A 56 4.39 18.85 2.87
CA ALA A 56 4.19 17.71 1.96
C ALA A 56 4.46 16.37 2.67
N PHE A 57 5.50 16.32 3.51
CA PHE A 57 5.79 15.13 4.32
C PHE A 57 4.66 14.83 5.32
N ASP A 58 4.19 15.84 6.05
CA ASP A 58 3.09 15.68 7.01
C ASP A 58 1.79 15.24 6.31
N TRP A 59 1.49 15.80 5.12
CA TRP A 59 0.37 15.35 4.29
C TRP A 59 0.53 13.88 3.85
N LEU A 60 1.73 13.50 3.40
CA LEU A 60 2.00 12.12 2.98
C LEU A 60 1.81 11.13 4.13
N GLN A 61 2.25 11.48 5.35
CA GLN A 61 2.02 10.66 6.54
C GLN A 61 0.52 10.44 6.81
N ILE A 62 -0.31 11.47 6.61
CA ILE A 62 -1.77 11.34 6.74
C ILE A 62 -2.32 10.35 5.70
N GLN A 63 -1.90 10.47 4.43
CA GLN A 63 -2.40 9.57 3.38
C GLN A 63 -1.90 8.14 3.55
N ILE A 64 -0.64 7.94 3.96
CA ILE A 64 -0.10 6.60 4.29
C ILE A 64 -0.94 5.93 5.37
N ASN A 65 -1.29 6.65 6.44
CA ASN A 65 -2.12 6.10 7.50
C ASN A 65 -3.53 5.73 7.02
N LYS A 66 -4.08 6.42 6.02
CA LYS A 66 -5.39 6.08 5.43
C LYS A 66 -5.36 4.77 4.65
N LEU A 67 -4.20 4.29 4.18
CA LEU A 67 -4.08 3.01 3.48
C LEU A 67 -4.57 1.82 4.31
N GLY A 68 -4.48 1.91 5.65
CA GLY A 68 -5.02 0.87 6.55
C GLY A 68 -6.54 0.74 6.54
N ASN A 69 -7.26 1.71 5.94
CA ASN A 69 -8.71 1.65 5.78
C ASN A 69 -9.14 1.06 4.42
N ILE A 70 -8.18 0.76 3.54
CA ILE A 70 -8.46 0.19 2.20
C ILE A 70 -8.52 -1.33 2.33
N PHE A 71 -9.52 -1.92 1.70
CA PHE A 71 -9.71 -3.36 1.65
C PHE A 71 -10.33 -3.78 0.33
N LEU A 72 -10.12 -5.04 -0.04
CA LEU A 72 -10.69 -5.60 -1.26
C LEU A 72 -12.21 -5.69 -1.15
N SER A 73 -12.91 -4.85 -1.91
CA SER A 73 -14.37 -4.86 -1.99
C SER A 73 -14.91 -6.13 -2.67
N ASP A 74 -16.22 -6.38 -2.58
CA ASP A 74 -16.86 -7.49 -3.29
C ASP A 74 -16.79 -7.34 -4.80
N GLU A 75 -16.91 -6.11 -5.29
CA GLU A 75 -16.80 -5.81 -6.71
C GLU A 75 -15.38 -6.08 -7.24
N GLU A 76 -14.35 -5.55 -6.58
CA GLU A 76 -12.96 -5.78 -6.94
C GLU A 76 -12.57 -7.26 -6.84
N TYR A 77 -13.09 -7.98 -5.83
CA TYR A 77 -12.90 -9.43 -5.71
C TYR A 77 -13.45 -10.18 -6.93
N ASN A 78 -14.68 -9.89 -7.31
CA ASN A 78 -15.32 -10.54 -8.46
C ASN A 78 -14.64 -10.16 -9.78
N PHE A 79 -14.15 -8.92 -9.89
CA PHE A 79 -13.34 -8.47 -10.99
C PHE A 79 -12.04 -9.30 -11.09
N LEU A 80 -11.27 -9.43 -10.01
CA LEU A 80 -10.05 -10.24 -10.00
C LEU A 80 -10.34 -11.71 -10.32
N LYS A 81 -11.40 -12.28 -9.74
CA LYS A 81 -11.81 -13.68 -9.98
C LYS A 81 -12.12 -13.96 -11.45
N SER A 82 -12.76 -13.01 -12.15
CA SER A 82 -13.16 -13.18 -13.54
C SER A 82 -12.08 -12.82 -14.55
N THR A 83 -11.24 -11.82 -14.26
CA THR A 83 -10.25 -11.29 -15.21
C THR A 83 -8.84 -11.85 -15.00
N CYS A 84 -8.48 -12.19 -13.76
CA CYS A 84 -7.15 -12.63 -13.38
C CYS A 84 -7.17 -14.11 -12.97
N THR A 85 -7.57 -14.99 -13.89
CA THR A 85 -7.78 -16.44 -13.63
C THR A 85 -6.54 -17.21 -13.17
N TYR A 86 -5.36 -16.62 -13.31
CA TYR A 86 -4.09 -17.14 -12.80
C TYR A 86 -3.88 -16.85 -11.30
N LEU A 87 -4.65 -15.94 -10.70
CA LEU A 87 -4.70 -15.75 -9.24
C LEU A 87 -5.60 -16.84 -8.65
N ASN A 88 -5.02 -17.72 -7.85
CA ASN A 88 -5.74 -18.87 -7.32
C ASN A 88 -6.77 -18.47 -6.24
N GLU A 89 -7.81 -19.30 -6.06
CA GLU A 89 -8.87 -19.09 -5.09
C GLU A 89 -8.39 -18.92 -3.63
N PRO A 90 -7.39 -19.68 -3.13
CA PRO A 90 -6.81 -19.41 -1.81
C PRO A 90 -6.26 -17.99 -1.64
N TYR A 91 -5.54 -17.48 -2.65
CA TYR A 91 -5.00 -16.13 -2.61
C TYR A 91 -6.10 -15.06 -2.66
N LEU A 92 -7.13 -15.24 -3.50
CA LEU A 92 -8.25 -14.29 -3.54
C LEU A 92 -8.99 -14.23 -2.19
N ARG A 93 -9.17 -15.37 -1.51
CA ARG A 93 -9.75 -15.40 -0.16
C ARG A 93 -8.85 -14.71 0.86
N TYR A 94 -7.53 -14.94 0.81
CA TYR A 94 -6.59 -14.19 1.64
C TYR A 94 -6.75 -12.67 1.45
N LEU A 95 -6.86 -12.19 0.20
CA LEU A 95 -7.03 -10.77 -0.07
C LEU A 95 -8.31 -10.15 0.52
N LYS A 96 -9.37 -10.94 0.77
CA LYS A 96 -10.59 -10.46 1.41
C LYS A 96 -10.36 -10.02 2.86
N ASP A 97 -9.54 -10.78 3.56
CA ASP A 97 -9.26 -10.56 4.98
C ASP A 97 -8.02 -9.67 5.18
N PHE A 98 -7.12 -9.64 4.21
CA PHE A 98 -5.89 -8.84 4.24
C PHE A 98 -6.16 -7.35 4.49
N ARG A 99 -5.41 -6.77 5.42
CA ARG A 99 -5.39 -5.33 5.69
C ARG A 99 -3.95 -4.85 5.80
N LEU A 100 -3.67 -3.68 5.24
CA LEU A 100 -2.41 -3.00 5.53
C LEU A 100 -2.41 -2.51 6.97
N ASN A 101 -1.24 -2.56 7.61
CA ASN A 101 -1.01 -1.92 8.92
C ASN A 101 0.10 -0.87 8.79
N PRO A 102 -0.18 0.30 8.19
CA PRO A 102 0.85 1.31 7.90
C PRO A 102 1.60 1.78 9.14
N ARG A 103 0.98 1.75 10.33
CA ARG A 103 1.59 2.21 11.58
C ARG A 103 2.73 1.32 12.05
N GLU A 104 2.61 0.02 11.82
CA GLU A 104 3.64 -0.96 12.17
C GLU A 104 4.63 -1.16 11.02
N GLN A 105 4.12 -1.10 9.78
CA GLN A 105 4.89 -1.42 8.58
C GLN A 105 5.78 -0.23 8.16
N ILE A 106 5.28 1.01 8.17
CA ILE A 106 5.96 2.16 7.58
C ILE A 106 6.55 3.09 8.65
N LYS A 107 7.84 3.41 8.50
CA LYS A 107 8.57 4.38 9.33
C LYS A 107 9.10 5.52 8.47
N GLY A 108 8.43 6.67 8.54
CA GLY A 108 8.89 7.91 7.92
C GLY A 108 9.71 8.76 8.89
N THR A 109 10.89 9.20 8.47
CA THR A 109 11.68 10.20 9.19
C THR A 109 12.10 11.32 8.24
N SER A 110 11.80 12.57 8.59
CA SER A 110 12.34 13.74 7.90
C SER A 110 13.46 14.32 8.76
N MET A 111 14.71 14.20 8.31
CA MET A 111 15.86 14.79 8.98
C MET A 111 16.40 15.94 8.15
N GLY A 112 16.04 17.18 8.49
CA GLY A 112 16.78 18.39 8.11
C GLY A 112 17.20 18.55 6.65
N GLY A 113 16.46 17.96 5.69
CA GLY A 113 16.77 17.99 4.26
C GLY A 113 16.96 16.64 3.57
N ASP A 114 17.04 15.52 4.30
CA ASP A 114 17.00 14.18 3.74
C ASP A 114 15.76 13.44 4.26
N ASP A 115 14.81 13.20 3.35
CA ASP A 115 13.60 12.45 3.66
C ASP A 115 13.86 10.95 3.43
N ILE A 116 13.92 10.20 4.52
CA ILE A 116 14.09 8.76 4.49
C ILE A 116 12.76 8.13 4.91
N ILE A 117 12.10 7.46 3.97
CA ILE A 117 10.96 6.60 4.24
C ILE A 117 11.46 5.15 4.18
N ARG A 118 11.44 4.46 5.31
CA ARG A 118 11.73 3.03 5.39
C ARG A 118 10.44 2.30 5.65
N ASP A 119 10.23 1.22 4.91
CA ASP A 119 9.09 0.34 5.09
C ASP A 119 9.63 -1.03 5.51
N SER A 120 9.20 -1.50 6.67
CA SER A 120 9.53 -2.81 7.21
C SER A 120 8.24 -3.62 7.27
N LEU A 121 8.02 -4.46 6.26
CA LEU A 121 6.93 -5.44 6.27
C LEU A 121 7.40 -6.65 7.09
N THR A 122 7.05 -6.66 8.37
CA THR A 122 7.16 -7.85 9.22
C THR A 122 5.90 -8.68 9.04
N GLY A 123 6.01 -9.77 8.27
CA GLY A 123 4.94 -10.76 8.12
C GLY A 123 3.82 -10.37 7.14
N LEU A 124 3.24 -11.41 6.52
CA LEU A 124 2.07 -11.34 5.62
C LEU A 124 0.81 -11.74 6.41
N ASP A 125 0.65 -11.15 7.59
CA ASP A 125 -0.42 -11.44 8.55
C ASP A 125 -1.77 -10.90 8.08
#